data_AF-A0A2J4ZCX5-F1
#
_entry.id   AF-A0A2J4ZCX5-F1
#
_cell.length_a   1.000
_cell.length_b   1.000
_cell.length_c   1.000
_cell.angle_alpha   90.00
_cell.angle_beta   90.00
_cell.angle_gamma   90.00
#
_symmetry.space_group_name_H-M   'P 1'
#
loop_
_entity.id
_entity.type
_entity.pdbx_description
1 polymer ?
#
loop_
_entity_poly.entity_id
_entity_poly.type
_entity_poly.pdbx_seq_one_letter_code
_entity_poly.pdbx_strand_id
1 'polypeptide(L)'
;MAQIPGWANRRGQLSKHTGDAWETQARRWLESQGLRFIAANVRERGGEIDLIMRDGSVTVFVEVRYRRSANYGDAASSVTPQKQQRLLKAARLWL
;
A
#
# COMPACT_ATOMS: atom_id res chain seq x y z
N MET A 1 -21.88 30.93 -24.58
CA MET A 1 -21.05 29.73 -24.84
C MET A 1 -20.03 29.60 -23.71
N ALA A 2 -20.46 29.15 -22.52
CA ALA A 2 -19.60 29.02 -21.36
C ALA A 2 -18.99 27.61 -21.29
N GLN A 3 -17.67 27.54 -21.24
CA GLN A 3 -16.88 26.33 -21.11
C GLN A 3 -17.15 25.64 -19.76
N ILE A 4 -17.42 24.34 -19.81
CA ILE A 4 -17.53 23.46 -18.65
C ILE A 4 -16.11 23.04 -18.24
N PRO A 5 -15.68 23.18 -16.97
CA PRO A 5 -14.42 22.62 -16.52
C PRO A 5 -14.50 21.09 -16.53
N GLY A 6 -13.61 20.46 -17.30
CA GLY A 6 -13.49 19.00 -17.40
C GLY A 6 -13.13 18.39 -16.06
N TRP A 7 -14.12 17.78 -15.40
CA TRP A 7 -13.94 16.94 -14.23
C TRP A 7 -13.22 15.65 -14.63
N ALA A 8 -11.88 15.65 -14.57
CA ALA A 8 -11.11 14.42 -14.72
C ALA A 8 -11.25 13.57 -13.45
N ASN A 9 -12.27 12.72 -13.43
CA ASN A 9 -12.52 11.67 -12.44
C ASN A 9 -11.35 10.68 -12.35
N ARG A 10 -10.43 10.88 -11.41
CA ARG A 10 -9.42 9.88 -11.02
C ARG A 10 -10.03 8.89 -10.02
N ARG A 11 -10.74 7.91 -10.56
CA ARG A 11 -11.29 6.74 -9.85
C ARG A 11 -10.17 6.03 -9.06
N GLY A 12 -10.26 6.05 -7.73
CA GLY A 12 -9.45 5.18 -6.86
C GLY A 12 -8.83 5.84 -5.62
N GLN A 13 -8.91 7.16 -5.44
CA GLN A 13 -8.38 7.82 -4.24
C GLN A 13 -9.44 7.85 -3.14
N LEU A 14 -9.34 6.91 -2.21
CA LEU A 14 -9.92 7.09 -0.89
C LEU A 14 -9.24 8.27 -0.20
N SER A 15 -9.99 9.00 0.62
CA SER A 15 -9.42 10.04 1.49
C SER A 15 -8.29 9.44 2.33
N LYS A 16 -7.21 10.20 2.59
CA LYS A 16 -6.07 9.77 3.45
C LYS A 16 -6.55 9.11 4.75
N HIS A 17 -7.57 9.70 5.39
CA HIS A 17 -8.18 9.18 6.62
C HIS A 17 -8.76 7.77 6.47
N THR A 18 -9.28 7.42 5.30
CA THR A 18 -9.77 6.07 5.04
C THR A 18 -8.60 5.11 4.79
N GLY A 19 -7.51 5.56 4.16
CA GLY A 19 -6.26 4.79 4.00
C GLY A 19 -5.67 4.34 5.34
N ASP A 20 -5.50 5.29 6.27
CA ASP A 20 -4.89 5.04 7.59
C ASP A 20 -5.67 3.98 8.41
N ALA A 21 -7.00 3.98 8.30
CA ALA A 21 -7.85 3.01 8.99
C ALA A 21 -7.64 1.58 8.45
N TRP A 22 -7.52 1.43 7.13
CA TRP A 22 -7.25 0.13 6.50
C TRP A 22 -5.83 -0.35 6.76
N GLU A 23 -4.84 0.56 6.79
CA GLU A 23 -3.47 0.24 7.21
C GLU A 23 -3.42 -0.25 8.65
N THR A 24 -4.15 0.41 9.55
CA THR A 24 -4.25 -0.01 10.96
C THR A 24 -4.87 -1.39 11.08
N GLN A 25 -5.94 -1.65 10.34
CA GLN A 25 -6.61 -2.96 10.34
C GLN A 25 -5.69 -4.06 9.78
N ALA A 26 -5.01 -3.79 8.67
CA ALA A 26 -4.05 -4.71 8.06
C ALA A 26 -2.89 -5.01 9.02
N ARG A 27 -2.34 -3.98 9.67
CA ARG A 27 -1.31 -4.13 10.70
C ARG A 27 -1.77 -5.07 11.82
N ARG A 28 -2.92 -4.80 12.43
CA ARG A 28 -3.43 -5.61 13.56
C ARG A 28 -3.63 -7.08 13.16
N TRP A 29 -4.12 -7.30 11.95
CA TRP A 29 -4.28 -8.65 11.42
C TRP A 29 -2.92 -9.35 11.24
N LEU A 30 -1.93 -8.66 10.66
CA LEU A 30 -0.58 -9.22 10.50
C LEU A 30 0.11 -9.49 11.84
N GLU A 31 -0.04 -8.60 12.81
CA GLU A 31 0.42 -8.80 14.19
C GLU A 31 -0.22 -10.05 14.81
N SER A 32 -1.52 -10.27 14.57
CA SER A 32 -2.21 -11.48 15.03
C SER A 32 -1.78 -12.76 14.30
N GLN A 33 -1.18 -12.66 13.11
CA GLN A 33 -0.56 -13.79 12.40
C GLN A 33 0.89 -14.04 12.85
N GLY A 34 1.41 -13.27 13.81
CA GLY A 34 2.74 -13.47 14.40
C GLY A 34 3.83 -12.56 13.81
N LEU A 35 3.50 -11.67 12.88
CA LEU A 35 4.46 -10.69 12.37
C LEU A 35 4.70 -9.59 13.42
N ARG A 36 5.94 -9.11 13.51
CA ARG A 36 6.31 -8.01 14.38
C ARG A 36 6.34 -6.70 13.61
N PHE A 37 5.60 -5.70 14.10
CA PHE A 37 5.62 -4.37 13.51
C PHE A 37 6.98 -3.69 13.62
N ILE A 38 7.44 -3.06 12.54
CA ILE A 38 8.64 -2.22 12.52
C ILE A 38 8.28 -0.75 12.26
N ALA A 39 7.59 -0.46 11.15
CA ALA A 39 7.28 0.91 10.75
C ALA A 39 6.04 0.96 9.84
N ALA A 40 5.44 2.15 9.73
CA ALA A 40 4.34 2.44 8.82
C ALA A 40 4.61 3.75 8.05
N ASN A 41 3.98 3.92 6.89
CA ASN A 41 4.05 5.15 6.09
C ASN A 41 5.49 5.60 5.77
N VAL A 42 6.37 4.64 5.44
CA VAL A 42 7.79 4.90 5.20
C VAL A 42 7.97 5.50 3.82
N ARG A 43 8.57 6.68 3.75
CA ARG A 43 8.83 7.41 2.50
C ARG A 43 10.32 7.43 2.22
N GLU A 44 10.69 6.89 1.07
CA GLU A 44 12.06 6.90 0.58
C GLU A 44 12.14 7.51 -0.82
N ARG A 45 13.36 7.86 -1.26
CA ARG A 45 13.61 8.43 -2.61
C ARG A 45 13.13 7.52 -3.76
N GLY A 46 12.81 6.26 -3.49
CA GLY A 46 12.32 5.26 -4.45
C GLY A 46 10.81 5.00 -4.45
N GLY A 47 10.07 5.46 -3.45
CA GLY A 47 8.65 5.14 -3.27
C GLY A 47 8.19 5.23 -1.82
N GLU A 48 6.92 4.88 -1.60
CA GLU A 48 6.30 4.75 -0.28
C GLU A 48 6.11 3.26 0.03
N ILE A 49 6.26 2.89 1.29
CA ILE A 49 5.95 1.57 1.84
C ILE A 49 4.93 1.76 2.95
N ASP A 50 3.77 1.11 2.83
CA ASP A 50 2.68 1.26 3.79
C ASP A 50 3.06 0.67 5.16
N LEU A 51 3.56 -0.57 5.19
CA LEU A 51 4.04 -1.22 6.42
C LEU A 51 5.35 -1.99 6.20
N ILE A 52 6.22 -1.94 7.22
CA ILE A 52 7.39 -2.80 7.36
C ILE A 52 7.18 -3.68 8.59
N MET A 53 7.32 -4.98 8.40
CA MET A 53 7.09 -6.02 9.40
C MET A 53 8.27 -7.00 9.45
N ARG A 54 8.34 -7.82 10.49
CA ARG A 54 9.34 -8.88 10.64
C ARG A 54 8.68 -10.22 10.94
N ASP A 55 9.11 -11.23 10.20
CA ASP A 55 8.81 -12.64 10.44
C ASP A 55 10.12 -13.39 10.66
N GLY A 56 10.44 -13.69 11.93
CA GLY A 56 11.74 -14.23 12.31
C GLY A 56 12.90 -13.33 11.86
N SER A 57 13.75 -13.84 10.96
CA SER A 57 14.87 -13.11 10.35
C SER A 57 14.50 -12.36 9.06
N VAL A 58 13.28 -12.53 8.56
CA VAL A 58 12.82 -11.96 7.29
C VAL A 58 12.19 -10.59 7.54
N THR A 59 12.61 -9.59 6.77
CA THR A 59 11.93 -8.28 6.70
C THR A 59 10.87 -8.33 5.61
N VAL A 60 9.63 -7.99 5.97
CA VAL A 60 8.45 -8.08 5.10
C VAL A 60 7.95 -6.66 4.81
N PHE A 61 7.97 -6.27 3.54
CA PHE A 61 7.43 -5.00 3.07
C PHE A 61 6.01 -5.22 2.54
N VAL A 62 5.05 -4.45 3.04
CA VAL A 62 3.62 -4.66 2.78
C VAL A 62 3.01 -3.42 2.14
N GLU A 63 2.27 -3.64 1.06
CA GLU A 63 1.39 -2.66 0.44
C GLU A 63 -0.06 -3.02 0.79
N VAL A 64 -0.79 -2.08 1.39
CA VAL A 64 -2.17 -2.24 1.81
C VAL A 64 -3.11 -1.74 0.71
N ARG A 65 -3.98 -2.62 0.22
CA ARG A 65 -4.97 -2.28 -0.82
C ARG A 65 -6.37 -2.62 -0.34
N TYR A 66 -7.18 -1.59 -0.13
CA TYR A 66 -8.61 -1.76 0.09
C TYR A 66 -9.38 -1.72 -1.24
N ARG A 67 -10.34 -2.63 -1.39
CA ARG A 67 -11.30 -2.62 -2.51
C ARG A 67 -12.71 -2.78 -1.97
N ARG A 68 -13.63 -1.96 -2.48
CA ARG A 68 -15.06 -1.97 -2.10
C ARG A 68 -15.85 -3.12 -2.73
N SER A 69 -15.36 -3.69 -3.84
CA SER A 69 -16.00 -4.79 -4.57
C SER A 69 -14.93 -5.75 -5.07
N ALA A 70 -15.22 -7.06 -4.99
CA ALA A 70 -14.37 -8.13 -5.50
C ALA A 70 -14.53 -8.36 -7.03
N ASN A 71 -15.44 -7.65 -7.71
CA ASN A 71 -15.82 -7.93 -9.10
C ASN A 71 -14.80 -7.48 -10.15
N TYR A 72 -13.66 -6.89 -9.75
CA TYR A 72 -12.65 -6.38 -10.67
C TYR A 72 -11.25 -6.93 -10.34
N GLY A 73 -10.92 -8.09 -10.90
CA GLY A 73 -9.55 -8.62 -11.06
C GLY A 73 -8.88 -9.20 -9.81
N ASP A 74 -8.02 -10.18 -10.02
CA ASP A 74 -7.28 -10.90 -8.98
C ASP A 74 -6.38 -9.94 -8.15
N ALA A 75 -6.29 -10.15 -6.84
CA ALA A 75 -5.45 -9.34 -5.94
C ALA A 75 -3.97 -9.38 -6.36
N ALA A 76 -3.49 -10.54 -6.83
CA ALA A 76 -2.13 -10.71 -7.32
C ALA A 76 -1.86 -9.87 -8.58
N SER A 77 -2.83 -9.76 -9.50
CA SER A 77 -2.72 -8.94 -10.72
C SER A 77 -2.57 -7.44 -10.46
N SER A 78 -2.78 -6.99 -9.22
CA SER A 78 -2.66 -5.60 -8.81
C SER A 78 -1.24 -5.19 -8.40
N VAL A 79 -0.36 -6.17 -8.20
CA VAL A 79 1.06 -6.00 -7.87
C VAL A 79 1.86 -6.02 -9.17
N THR A 80 1.74 -4.94 -9.95
CA THR A 80 2.41 -4.83 -11.25
C THR A 80 3.94 -4.88 -11.11
N PRO A 81 4.69 -5.26 -12.16
CA PRO A 81 6.15 -5.25 -12.13
C PRO A 81 6.76 -3.90 -11.70
N GLN A 82 6.12 -2.78 -12.07
CA GLN A 82 6.56 -1.45 -11.63
C GLN A 82 6.40 -1.23 -10.12
N LYS A 83 5.33 -1.78 -9.52
CA LYS A 83 5.15 -1.73 -8.06
C LYS A 83 6.18 -2.58 -7.34
N GLN A 84 6.48 -3.77 -7.87
CA GLN A 84 7.53 -4.63 -7.32
C GLN A 84 8.89 -3.93 -7.37
N GLN A 85 9.25 -3.30 -8.49
CA GLN A 85 10.51 -2.55 -8.61
C GLN A 85 10.60 -1.38 -7.61
N ARG A 86 9.50 -0.66 -7.38
CA ARG A 86 9.44 0.42 -6.37
C ARG A 86 9.65 -0.11 -4.96
N LEU A 87 8.94 -1.20 -4.60
CA LEU A 87 9.09 -1.87 -3.31
C LEU A 87 10.53 -2.35 -3.10
N LEU A 88 11.14 -2.99 -4.10
CA LEU A 88 12.54 -3.45 -4.03
C LEU A 88 13.51 -2.28 -3.87
N LYS A 89 13.28 -1.16 -4.55
CA LYS A 89 14.13 0.03 -4.43
C LYS A 89 14.01 0.66 -3.04
N ALA A 90 12.80 0.79 -2.51
CA ALA A 90 12.57 1.33 -1.18
C ALA A 90 13.14 0.38 -0.10
N ALA A 91 12.94 -0.93 -0.25
CA ALA A 91 13.52 -1.96 0.62
C ALA A 91 15.05 -1.88 0.68
N ARG A 92 15.72 -1.71 -0.47
CA ARG A 92 17.19 -1.58 -0.53
C ARG A 92 17.72 -0.30 0.12
N LEU A 93 16.92 0.77 0.18
CA LEU A 93 17.31 2.02 0.84
C LEU A 93 17.08 1.98 2.35
N TRP A 94 16.16 1.12 2.80
CA TRP A 94 15.80 0.97 4.21
C TRP A 94 16.73 0.04 4.98
N LEU A 95 17.25 -1.01 4.33
CA LEU A 95 18.25 -1.94 4.90
C LEU A 95 19.63 -1.26 5.03
#